data_AF-A0A7N2M813-F1
#
_entry.id   AF-A0A7N2M813-F1
#
_cell.length_a   1.000
_cell.length_b   1.000
_cell.length_c   1.000
_cell.angle_alpha   90.00
_cell.angle_beta   90.00
_cell.angle_gamma   90.00
#
_symmetry.space_group_name_H-M   'P 1'
#
loop_
_entity.id
_entity.type
_entity.pdbx_description
1 polymer ?
#
loop_
_entity_poly.entity_id
_entity_poly.type
_entity_poly.pdbx_seq_one_letter_code
_entity_poly.pdbx_strand_id
1 'polypeptide(L)'
;MEAPTRPIRSTTPVRPVDWPIRKQNRVRIPCSPLYLYLPSLVYRDKHEKDLPKVDIFVCTADPVIEPPVMVINTVLSVMAYDYPPEKLSVYLSDDGGSDITYYALREASRFAKHWLPFCKKFKVEPRSPAAYFNSSDDPLDANQSKELVLIKIF
;
A
#
# COMPACT_ATOMS: atom_id res chain seq x y z
N MET A 1 5.31 -60.02 9.24
CA MET A 1 5.86 -59.18 8.16
C MET A 1 5.42 -57.75 8.44
N GLU A 2 6.24 -56.99 9.17
CA GLU A 2 5.99 -55.58 9.49
C GLU A 2 6.43 -54.69 8.32
N ALA A 3 5.65 -53.66 8.01
CA ALA A 3 5.96 -52.66 7.00
C ALA A 3 6.95 -51.60 7.57
N PRO A 4 7.91 -51.09 6.78
CA PRO A 4 8.88 -50.12 7.28
C PRO A 4 8.25 -48.73 7.45
N THR A 5 8.26 -48.21 8.67
CA THR A 5 7.87 -46.84 9.00
C THR A 5 8.93 -45.85 8.50
N ARG A 6 8.53 -44.93 7.62
CA ARG A 6 9.38 -43.83 7.16
C ARG A 6 9.51 -42.77 8.28
N PRO A 7 10.69 -42.19 8.53
CA PRO A 7 10.84 -41.13 9.52
C PRO A 7 10.13 -39.85 9.04
N ILE A 8 9.35 -39.26 9.94
CA ILE A 8 8.65 -37.99 9.75
C ILE A 8 9.70 -36.88 9.65
N ARG A 9 9.81 -36.27 8.47
CA ARG A 9 10.71 -35.15 8.20
C ARG A 9 10.22 -33.95 9.02
N SER A 10 11.04 -33.47 9.95
CA SER A 10 10.75 -32.27 10.73
C SER A 10 10.56 -31.08 9.78
N THR A 11 9.34 -30.55 9.73
CA THR A 11 9.05 -29.31 9.00
C THR A 11 9.55 -28.15 9.85
N THR A 12 10.82 -27.79 9.68
CA THR A 12 11.30 -26.48 10.10
C THR A 12 10.49 -25.40 9.36
N PRO A 13 10.04 -24.32 10.04
CA PRO A 13 9.36 -23.22 9.37
C PRO A 13 10.28 -22.62 8.30
N VAL A 14 9.80 -22.54 7.07
CA VAL A 14 10.52 -21.89 5.98
C VAL A 14 10.64 -20.41 6.33
N ARG A 15 11.87 -19.93 6.55
CA ARG A 15 12.14 -18.51 6.75
C ARG A 15 11.81 -17.75 5.45
N PRO A 16 11.16 -16.57 5.48
CA PRO A 16 10.74 -15.86 4.26
C PRO A 16 11.83 -15.25 3.37
N VAL A 17 13.07 -15.74 3.37
CA VAL A 17 14.22 -15.00 2.78
C VAL A 17 14.95 -15.66 1.62
N ASP A 18 14.59 -16.88 1.19
CA ASP A 18 15.29 -17.55 0.09
C ASP A 18 14.40 -17.82 -1.13
N TRP A 19 13.73 -16.78 -1.64
CA TRP A 19 13.18 -16.84 -3.00
C TRP A 19 14.29 -16.51 -4.01
N PRO A 20 14.50 -17.32 -5.06
CA PRO A 20 15.55 -17.08 -6.04
C PRO A 20 15.40 -15.69 -6.67
N ILE A 21 16.44 -14.88 -6.49
CA ILE A 21 16.59 -13.52 -7.02
C ILE A 21 16.68 -13.61 -8.55
N ARG A 22 15.53 -13.77 -9.22
CA ARG A 22 15.36 -13.27 -10.58
C ARG A 22 15.19 -11.76 -10.45
N LYS A 23 15.76 -11.02 -11.40
CA LYS A 23 15.70 -9.55 -11.49
C LYS A 23 14.25 -9.08 -11.73
N GLN A 24 13.38 -9.23 -10.74
CA GLN A 24 12.09 -8.54 -10.69
C GLN A 24 12.40 -7.14 -10.17
N ASN A 25 11.94 -6.10 -10.88
CA ASN A 25 11.99 -4.71 -10.43
C ASN A 25 11.01 -4.51 -9.25
N ARG A 26 11.31 -5.13 -8.10
CA ARG A 26 10.48 -5.04 -6.90
C ARG A 26 10.75 -3.70 -6.23
N VAL A 27 9.85 -2.75 -6.44
CA VAL A 27 9.89 -1.49 -5.68
C VAL A 27 9.18 -1.73 -4.36
N ARG A 28 9.97 -1.82 -3.28
CA ARG A 28 9.42 -1.61 -1.94
C ARG A 28 9.02 -0.14 -1.89
N ILE A 29 7.75 0.15 -1.66
CA ILE A 29 7.32 1.52 -1.39
C ILE A 29 7.49 1.67 0.12
N PRO A 30 8.58 2.28 0.61
CA PRO A 30 8.69 2.50 2.04
C PRO A 30 7.54 3.41 2.44
N CYS A 31 6.69 2.93 3.34
CA CYS A 31 6.00 3.78 4.30
C CYS A 31 7.10 4.47 5.12
N SER A 32 7.70 5.51 4.55
CA SER A 32 8.93 6.12 5.07
C SER A 32 8.67 6.70 6.47
N PRO A 33 9.66 6.72 7.36
CA PRO A 33 9.53 7.35 8.68
C PRO A 33 9.28 8.87 8.62
N LEU A 34 9.35 9.50 7.44
CA LEU A 34 9.00 10.91 7.23
C LEU A 34 7.52 11.24 7.51
N TYR A 35 6.62 10.25 7.55
CA TYR A 35 5.24 10.46 7.99
C TYR A 35 5.07 10.49 9.53
N LEU A 36 6.13 10.24 10.30
CA LEU A 36 6.09 10.26 11.76
C LEU A 36 6.25 11.67 12.35
N TYR A 37 6.39 12.72 11.54
CA TYR A 37 6.54 14.11 12.00
C TYR A 37 5.23 14.90 11.91
N LEU A 38 4.15 14.36 12.48
CA LEU A 38 2.97 15.13 12.86
C LEU A 38 2.61 14.78 14.30
N PRO A 39 2.96 15.64 15.28
CA PRO A 39 2.65 15.41 16.68
C PRO A 39 1.22 15.86 16.97
N SER A 40 0.22 15.16 16.46
CA SER A 40 -1.15 15.32 16.97
C SER A 40 -2.03 14.15 16.54
N LEU A 41 -2.73 13.61 17.55
CA LEU A 41 -3.75 12.55 17.48
C LEU A 41 -3.23 11.11 17.54
N VAL A 42 -2.39 10.84 18.55
CA VAL A 42 -2.20 9.49 19.07
C VAL A 42 -3.39 9.16 19.98
N TYR A 43 -4.50 8.68 19.40
CA TYR A 43 -5.43 7.82 20.13
C TYR A 43 -5.00 6.38 19.83
N ARG A 44 -3.85 5.98 20.38
CA ARG A 44 -3.33 4.61 20.27
C ARG A 44 -4.28 3.69 21.02
N ASP A 45 -5.17 3.03 20.29
CA ASP A 45 -5.89 1.89 20.85
C ASP A 45 -4.87 0.83 21.27
N LYS A 46 -5.04 0.28 22.47
CA LYS A 46 -4.05 -0.60 23.10
C LYS A 46 -3.83 -1.89 22.30
N HIS A 47 -4.74 -2.22 21.39
CA HIS A 47 -4.70 -3.38 20.50
C HIS A 47 -3.84 -3.21 19.25
N GLU A 48 -3.38 -1.99 18.89
CA GLU A 48 -2.48 -1.81 17.74
C GLU A 48 -1.14 -2.56 17.93
N LYS A 49 -0.72 -2.77 19.19
CA LYS A 49 0.51 -3.49 19.52
C LYS A 49 0.45 -4.98 19.17
N ASP A 50 -0.75 -5.56 19.15
CA ASP A 50 -0.96 -6.99 18.92
C ASP A 50 -1.19 -7.34 17.45
N LEU A 51 -1.34 -6.33 16.58
CA LEU A 51 -1.51 -6.54 15.15
C LEU A 51 -0.29 -7.23 14.52
N PRO A 52 -0.46 -8.25 13.66
CA PRO A 52 0.66 -8.92 12.98
C PRO A 52 1.35 -7.97 11.97
N LYS A 53 2.53 -8.35 11.47
CA LYS A 53 3.09 -7.67 10.28
C LYS A 53 2.38 -8.18 9.04
N VAL A 54 1.98 -7.27 8.16
CA VAL A 54 1.24 -7.55 6.93
C VAL A 54 2.03 -7.01 5.74
N ASP A 55 2.39 -7.90 4.84
CA ASP A 55 3.01 -7.59 3.55
C ASP A 55 1.95 -7.77 2.45
N ILE A 56 1.70 -6.71 1.68
CA ILE A 56 0.76 -6.73 0.56
C ILE A 56 1.53 -6.64 -0.74
N PHE A 57 1.27 -7.59 -1.63
CA PHE A 57 1.85 -7.64 -2.96
C PHE A 57 0.78 -7.29 -3.99
N VAL A 58 1.03 -6.22 -4.74
CA VAL A 58 0.29 -5.86 -5.94
C VAL A 58 1.12 -6.34 -7.12
N CYS A 59 0.53 -7.11 -8.02
CA CYS A 59 1.22 -7.60 -9.21
C CYS A 59 0.51 -7.04 -10.44
N THR A 60 1.28 -6.60 -11.43
CA THR A 60 0.79 -6.22 -12.75
C THR A 60 1.60 -6.90 -13.82
N ALA A 61 0.93 -7.34 -14.89
CA ALA A 61 1.55 -8.13 -15.95
C ALA A 61 1.67 -7.37 -17.28
N ASP A 62 0.70 -6.51 -17.58
CA ASP A 62 0.65 -5.80 -18.87
C ASP A 62 0.07 -4.40 -18.68
N PRO A 63 0.85 -3.32 -18.94
CA PRO A 63 0.40 -1.94 -18.77
C PRO A 63 -0.72 -1.53 -19.75
N VAL A 64 -0.96 -2.28 -20.83
CA VAL A 64 -2.02 -2.02 -21.80
C VAL A 64 -3.35 -2.58 -21.30
N ILE A 65 -3.33 -3.80 -20.75
CA ILE A 65 -4.52 -4.45 -20.19
C ILE A 65 -4.83 -3.88 -18.80
N GLU A 66 -3.80 -3.57 -18.01
CA GLU A 66 -3.88 -3.02 -16.66
C GLU A 66 -3.25 -1.62 -16.65
N PRO A 67 -4.02 -0.57 -16.94
CA PRO A 67 -3.49 0.78 -17.02
C PRO A 67 -2.76 1.17 -15.73
N PRO A 68 -1.55 1.77 -15.80
CA PRO A 68 -0.78 2.14 -14.62
C PRO A 68 -1.56 2.99 -13.62
N VAL A 69 -2.45 3.87 -14.09
CA VAL A 69 -3.33 4.69 -13.24
C VAL A 69 -4.23 3.81 -12.35
N MET A 70 -4.77 2.71 -12.88
CA MET A 70 -5.59 1.78 -12.10
C MET A 70 -4.75 1.08 -11.03
N VAL A 71 -3.57 0.59 -11.41
CA VAL A 71 -2.63 -0.07 -10.47
C VAL A 71 -2.23 0.88 -9.34
N ILE A 72 -1.92 2.15 -9.67
CA ILE A 72 -1.57 3.17 -8.68
C ILE A 72 -2.72 3.48 -7.73
N ASN A 73 -3.97 3.55 -8.22
CA ASN A 73 -5.12 3.76 -7.35
C ASN A 73 -5.26 2.64 -6.31
N THR A 74 -5.04 1.39 -6.71
CA THR A 74 -5.00 0.24 -5.80
C THR A 74 -3.85 0.35 -4.81
N VAL A 75 -2.65 0.72 -5.24
CA VAL A 75 -1.51 0.91 -4.34
C VAL A 75 -1.80 2.01 -3.31
N LEU A 76 -2.34 3.15 -3.73
CA LEU A 76 -2.66 4.27 -2.85
C LEU A 76 -3.79 3.93 -1.87
N SER A 77 -4.80 3.18 -2.29
CA SER A 77 -5.89 2.75 -1.41
C SER A 77 -5.36 1.78 -0.34
N VAL A 78 -4.47 0.86 -0.71
CA VAL A 78 -3.80 -0.06 0.22
C VAL A 78 -2.91 0.71 1.22
N MET A 79 -2.16 1.70 0.76
CA MET A 79 -1.33 2.53 1.64
C MET A 79 -2.15 3.41 2.60
N ALA A 80 -3.40 3.73 2.25
CA ALA A 80 -4.32 4.53 3.06
C ALA A 80 -5.11 3.72 4.09
N TYR A 81 -4.83 2.42 4.26
CA TYR A 81 -5.47 1.61 5.29
C TYR A 81 -5.17 2.15 6.69
N ASP A 82 -6.14 1.94 7.59
CA ASP A 82 -6.00 2.23 9.00
C ASP A 82 -5.20 1.10 9.68
N TYR A 83 -3.90 1.08 9.38
CA TYR A 83 -2.94 0.12 9.95
C TYR A 83 -1.67 0.83 10.40
N PRO A 84 -0.99 0.33 11.45
CA PRO A 84 0.28 0.88 11.87
C PRO A 84 1.31 0.86 10.70
N PRO A 85 1.92 2.01 10.35
CA PRO A 85 2.83 2.11 9.20
C PRO A 85 4.09 1.25 9.36
N GLU A 86 4.46 0.92 10.60
CA GLU A 86 5.57 0.04 10.93
C GLU A 86 5.28 -1.44 10.63
N LYS A 87 3.99 -1.79 10.52
CA LYS A 87 3.52 -3.17 10.35
C LYS A 87 2.93 -3.44 8.97
N LEU A 88 2.60 -2.40 8.20
CA LEU A 88 2.15 -2.52 6.82
C LEU A 88 3.31 -2.26 5.85
N SER A 89 3.59 -3.22 4.97
CA SER A 89 4.51 -3.04 3.86
C SER A 89 3.81 -3.37 2.54
N VAL A 90 3.96 -2.50 1.55
CA VAL A 90 3.34 -2.66 0.23
C VAL A 90 4.42 -2.79 -0.82
N TYR A 91 4.26 -3.79 -1.69
CA TYR A 91 5.18 -4.09 -2.78
C TYR A 91 4.40 -4.09 -4.09
N LEU A 92 4.94 -3.44 -5.11
CA LEU A 92 4.48 -3.57 -6.47
C LEU A 92 5.47 -4.44 -7.25
N SER A 93 4.97 -5.52 -7.86
CA SER A 93 5.69 -6.36 -8.80
C SER A 93 5.15 -6.08 -10.20
N ASP A 94 5.99 -5.53 -11.06
CA ASP A 94 5.66 -5.32 -12.47
C ASP A 94 6.39 -6.37 -13.31
N ASP A 95 5.64 -7.36 -13.79
CA ASP A 95 6.15 -8.42 -14.67
C ASP A 95 6.22 -7.96 -16.13
N GLY A 96 5.46 -6.92 -16.49
CA GLY A 96 5.52 -6.27 -17.81
C GLY A 96 6.75 -5.38 -17.97
N GLY A 97 7.39 -5.00 -16.87
CA GLY A 97 8.61 -4.20 -16.86
C GLY A 97 8.45 -2.86 -17.58
N SER A 98 7.29 -2.22 -17.43
CA SER A 98 6.94 -1.03 -18.18
C SER A 98 7.53 0.23 -17.54
N ASP A 99 8.24 1.02 -18.35
CA ASP A 99 8.71 2.34 -17.92
C ASP A 99 7.55 3.25 -17.48
N ILE A 100 6.37 3.12 -18.11
CA ILE A 100 5.19 3.92 -17.78
C ILE A 100 4.68 3.59 -16.38
N THR A 101 4.63 2.31 -16.01
CA THR A 101 4.27 1.86 -14.66
C THR A 101 5.25 2.40 -13.62
N TYR A 102 6.54 2.39 -13.93
CA TYR A 102 7.57 2.95 -13.06
C TYR A 102 7.41 4.47 -12.86
N TYR A 103 7.21 5.25 -13.93
CA TYR A 103 6.99 6.70 -13.83
C TYR A 103 5.69 7.03 -13.09
N ALA A 104 4.61 6.28 -13.36
CA ALA A 104 3.35 6.42 -12.64
C ALA A 104 3.54 6.18 -11.14
N LEU A 105 4.30 5.15 -10.76
CA LEU A 105 4.62 4.86 -9.35
C LEU A 105 5.44 5.96 -8.71
N ARG A 106 6.40 6.52 -9.43
CA ARG A 106 7.22 7.63 -8.95
C ARG A 106 6.38 8.88 -8.67
N GLU A 107 5.50 9.26 -9.57
CA GLU A 107 4.59 10.41 -9.34
C GLU A 107 3.57 10.11 -8.24
N ALA A 108 3.04 8.87 -8.20
CA ALA A 108 2.18 8.42 -7.12
C ALA A 108 2.83 8.55 -5.75
N SER A 109 4.14 8.30 -5.63
CA SER A 109 4.86 8.46 -4.36
C SER A 109 4.90 9.92 -3.87
N ARG A 110 4.86 10.90 -4.78
CA ARG A 110 4.77 12.33 -4.45
C ARG A 110 3.35 12.69 -4.05
N PHE A 111 2.36 12.18 -4.79
CA PHE A 111 0.95 12.36 -4.49
C PHE A 111 0.56 11.75 -3.13
N ALA A 112 1.07 10.56 -2.80
CA ALA A 112 0.83 9.88 -1.53
C ALA A 112 1.20 10.72 -0.29
N LYS A 113 2.15 11.66 -0.42
CA LYS A 113 2.51 12.58 0.68
C LYS A 113 1.37 13.51 1.08
N HIS A 114 0.47 13.81 0.16
CA HIS A 114 -0.67 14.68 0.39
C HIS A 114 -1.94 13.86 0.62
N TRP A 115 -2.13 12.79 -0.16
CA TRP A 115 -3.32 11.94 -0.08
C TRP A 115 -3.43 11.13 1.23
N LEU A 116 -2.35 10.49 1.68
CA LEU A 116 -2.44 9.60 2.85
C LEU A 116 -2.78 10.35 4.16
N PRO A 117 -2.16 11.51 4.47
CA PRO A 117 -2.58 12.30 5.63
C PRO A 117 -4.02 12.80 5.51
N PHE A 118 -4.45 13.20 4.31
CA PHE A 118 -5.81 13.63 4.04
C PHE A 118 -6.83 12.51 4.34
N CYS A 119 -6.59 11.30 3.82
CA CYS A 119 -7.45 10.14 4.09
C CYS A 119 -7.56 9.84 5.59
N LYS A 120 -6.44 9.89 6.32
CA LYS A 120 -6.42 9.63 7.77
C LYS A 120 -7.14 10.72 8.57
N LYS A 121 -6.91 11.99 8.22
CA LYS A 121 -7.49 13.14 8.94
C LYS A 121 -9.01 13.19 8.81
N PHE A 122 -9.54 12.90 7.61
CA PHE A 122 -10.96 13.03 7.33
C PHE A 122 -11.70 11.68 7.23
N LYS A 123 -11.02 10.57 7.52
CA LYS A 123 -11.56 9.20 7.44
C LYS A 123 -12.31 8.95 6.14
N VAL A 124 -11.62 9.27 5.03
CA VAL A 124 -12.20 9.28 3.68
C VAL A 124 -12.56 7.87 3.23
N GLU A 125 -13.80 7.70 2.77
CA GLU A 125 -14.28 6.47 2.13
C GLU A 125 -15.03 6.84 0.84
N PRO A 126 -14.71 6.26 -0.33
CA PRO A 126 -13.66 5.26 -0.58
C PRO A 126 -12.23 5.83 -0.55
N ARG A 127 -11.24 5.03 -0.14
CA ARG A 127 -9.82 5.42 0.01
C ARG A 127 -9.05 5.55 -1.32
N SER A 128 -9.60 4.99 -2.39
CA SER A 128 -9.02 5.10 -3.73
C SER A 128 -9.28 6.51 -4.26
N PRO A 129 -8.25 7.26 -4.70
CA PRO A 129 -8.42 8.62 -5.23
C PRO A 129 -9.43 8.67 -6.37
N ALA A 130 -9.30 7.80 -7.38
CA ALA A 130 -10.22 7.77 -8.51
C ALA A 130 -11.67 7.48 -8.08
N ALA A 131 -11.88 6.53 -7.17
CA ALA A 131 -13.21 6.21 -6.67
C ALA A 131 -13.81 7.40 -5.89
N TYR A 132 -13.02 8.05 -5.05
CA TYR A 132 -13.45 9.19 -4.25
C TYR A 132 -13.88 10.37 -5.12
N PHE A 133 -13.08 10.72 -6.12
CA PHE A 133 -13.42 11.82 -7.04
C PHE A 133 -14.61 11.48 -7.96
N ASN A 134 -14.86 10.21 -8.23
CA ASN A 134 -16.02 9.77 -9.00
C ASN A 134 -17.30 9.67 -8.15
N SER A 135 -17.19 9.57 -6.81
CA SER A 135 -18.32 9.40 -5.90
C SER A 135 -18.69 10.67 -5.11
N SER A 136 -17.89 11.73 -5.19
CA SER A 136 -18.03 12.91 -4.33
C SER A 136 -19.19 13.82 -4.75
N ASP A 137 -20.41 13.46 -4.33
CA ASP A 137 -21.56 14.37 -4.23
C ASP A 137 -21.76 14.90 -2.78
N ASP A 138 -20.96 14.43 -1.82
CA ASP A 138 -21.11 14.80 -0.41
C ASP A 138 -20.61 16.22 -0.11
N PRO A 139 -21.35 17.01 0.69
CA PRO A 139 -20.94 18.37 1.06
C PRO A 139 -19.70 18.32 1.96
N LEU A 140 -18.58 18.77 1.40
CA LEU A 140 -17.29 18.85 2.07
C LEU A 140 -17.26 20.02 3.06
N ASP A 141 -16.71 19.79 4.25
CA ASP A 141 -16.39 20.88 5.17
C ASP A 141 -15.44 21.89 4.53
N ALA A 142 -15.51 23.17 4.93
CA ALA A 142 -14.69 24.24 4.34
C ALA A 142 -13.17 23.97 4.45
N ASN A 143 -12.74 23.25 5.49
CA ASN A 143 -11.34 22.83 5.66
C ASN A 143 -10.96 21.62 4.78
N GLN A 144 -11.87 20.66 4.58
CA GLN A 144 -11.67 19.54 3.66
C GLN A 144 -11.55 20.05 2.22
N SER A 145 -12.44 20.97 1.84
CA SER A 145 -12.45 21.59 0.51
C SER A 145 -11.12 22.27 0.16
N LYS A 146 -10.50 23.00 1.10
CA LYS A 146 -9.21 23.67 0.88
C LYS A 146 -8.05 22.69 0.68
N GLU A 147 -7.96 21.65 1.53
CA GLU A 147 -6.92 20.62 1.39
C GLU A 147 -7.11 19.77 0.13
N LEU A 148 -8.36 19.47 -0.25
CA LEU A 148 -8.68 18.77 -1.49
C LEU A 148 -8.31 19.58 -2.73
N VAL A 149 -8.54 20.89 -2.73
CA VAL A 149 -8.13 21.76 -3.84
C VAL A 149 -6.61 21.71 -4.02
N LEU A 150 -5.84 21.68 -2.92
CA LEU A 150 -4.38 21.54 -3.00
C LEU A 150 -3.95 20.17 -3.54
N ILE A 151 -4.69 19.10 -3.21
CA ILE A 151 -4.42 17.75 -3.71
C ILE A 151 -4.75 17.62 -5.19
N LYS A 152 -5.82 18.27 -5.67
CA LYS A 152 -6.23 18.26 -7.10
C LYS A 152 -5.24 18.96 -8.03
N ILE A 153 -4.29 19.73 -7.51
CA ILE A 153 -3.26 20.43 -8.30
C ILE A 153 -2.12 19.47 -8.71
N PHE A 154 -1.98 18.33 -8.02
CA PHE A 154 -1.01 17.28 -8.32
C PHE A 154 -1.63 16.19 -9.20
#